data_AF-A0A1I4GML3-F1
#
_entry.id   AF-A0A1I4GML3-F1
#
_cell.length_a   1.000
_cell.length_b   1.000
_cell.length_c   1.000
_cell.angle_alpha   90.00
_cell.angle_beta   90.00
_cell.angle_gamma   90.00
#
_symmetry.space_group_name_H-M   'P 1'
#
loop_
_entity.id
_entity.type
_entity.pdbx_description
1 polymer ?
#
loop_
_entity_poly.entity_id
_entity_poly.type
_entity_poly.pdbx_seq_one_letter_code
_entity_poly.pdbx_strand_id
1 'polypeptide(L)'
;MRWKGALLATMLAAAGTAQAENYLKPLSDAFTDHIMGGLAEGKGGMATEAQKYVKGREIEKKEASRGQRRTVAECIKPGNVIDDDVNECVRGYKAKTW
;
A
#
# COMPACT_ATOMS: atom_id res chain seq x y z
N MET A 1 -21.03 18.94 -38.04
CA MET A 1 -21.37 19.18 -36.60
C MET A 1 -21.21 17.96 -35.68
N ARG A 2 -20.97 16.73 -36.17
CA ARG A 2 -20.94 15.49 -35.36
C ARG A 2 -19.78 15.40 -34.34
N TRP A 3 -18.71 16.17 -34.51
CA TRP A 3 -17.50 16.08 -33.67
C TRP A 3 -17.62 16.83 -32.33
N LYS A 4 -18.43 17.91 -32.29
CA LYS A 4 -18.66 18.66 -31.04
C LYS A 4 -19.42 17.83 -30.01
N GLY A 5 -20.39 17.01 -30.45
CA GLY A 5 -21.15 16.12 -29.57
C GLY A 5 -20.31 14.98 -28.99
N ALA A 6 -19.40 14.40 -29.79
CA ALA A 6 -18.48 13.37 -29.32
C ALA A 6 -17.51 13.92 -28.27
N LEU A 7 -16.95 15.11 -28.49
CA LEU A 7 -16.07 15.79 -27.53
C LEU A 7 -16.77 16.09 -26.20
N LEU A 8 -18.02 16.58 -26.25
CA LEU A 8 -18.79 16.88 -25.05
C LEU A 8 -19.12 15.61 -24.24
N ALA A 9 -19.48 14.52 -24.93
CA ALA A 9 -19.78 13.24 -24.30
C ALA A 9 -18.55 12.65 -23.61
N THR A 10 -17.38 12.71 -24.23
CA THR A 10 -16.12 12.23 -23.63
C THR A 10 -15.74 13.05 -22.40
N MET A 11 -15.90 14.38 -22.43
CA MET A 11 -15.63 15.23 -21.26
C MET A 11 -16.58 14.94 -20.09
N LEU A 12 -17.88 14.74 -20.35
CA LEU A 12 -18.84 14.37 -19.30
C LEU A 12 -18.53 13.00 -18.69
N ALA A 13 -18.18 12.01 -19.53
CA ALA A 13 -17.79 10.69 -19.06
C ALA A 13 -16.53 10.75 -18.19
N ALA A 14 -15.49 11.48 -18.64
CA ALA A 14 -14.25 11.66 -17.88
C ALA A 14 -14.47 12.40 -16.55
N ALA A 15 -15.35 13.41 -16.53
CA ALA A 15 -15.70 14.12 -15.29
C ALA A 15 -16.51 13.22 -14.32
N GLY A 16 -17.34 12.32 -14.84
CA GLY A 16 -18.06 11.33 -14.04
C GLY A 16 -17.13 10.29 -13.42
N THR A 17 -16.16 9.76 -14.18
CA THR A 17 -15.19 8.79 -13.67
C THR A 17 -14.23 9.42 -12.66
N ALA A 18 -13.77 10.66 -12.91
CA ALA A 18 -12.89 11.37 -11.98
C ALA A 18 -13.56 11.62 -10.61
N GLN A 19 -14.87 11.87 -10.58
CA GLN A 19 -15.60 12.01 -9.33
C GLN A 19 -15.80 10.65 -8.64
N ALA A 20 -16.12 9.60 -9.40
CA ALA A 20 -16.25 8.26 -8.86
C ALA A 20 -14.92 7.76 -8.24
N GLU A 21 -13.78 8.03 -8.87
CA GLU A 21 -12.47 7.61 -8.35
C GLU A 21 -12.10 8.30 -7.01
N ASN A 22 -12.51 9.54 -6.80
CA ASN A 22 -12.20 10.25 -5.55
C ASN A 22 -13.12 9.87 -4.38
N TYR A 23 -14.40 9.55 -4.66
CA TYR A 23 -15.39 9.28 -3.61
C TYR A 23 -15.70 7.80 -3.41
N LEU A 24 -15.84 7.02 -4.48
CA LEU A 24 -16.28 5.62 -4.40
C LEU A 24 -15.11 4.66 -4.24
N LYS A 25 -13.95 4.96 -4.82
CA LYS A 25 -12.76 4.12 -4.72
C LYS A 25 -12.29 3.85 -3.28
N PRO A 26 -12.15 4.85 -2.38
CA PRO A 26 -11.73 4.56 -1.01
C PRO A 26 -12.74 3.68 -0.26
N LEU A 27 -14.03 3.84 -0.56
CA LEU A 27 -15.08 2.99 0.01
C LEU A 27 -15.01 1.56 -0.53
N SER A 28 -14.83 1.39 -1.85
CA SER A 28 -14.69 0.05 -2.45
C SER A 28 -13.42 -0.66 -1.98
N ASP A 29 -12.33 0.08 -1.81
CA ASP A 29 -11.05 -0.46 -1.36
C ASP A 29 -11.15 -0.91 0.11
N ALA A 30 -11.82 -0.13 0.97
CA ALA A 30 -12.09 -0.50 2.36
C ALA A 30 -12.97 -1.76 2.47
N PHE A 31 -13.99 -1.87 1.62
CA PHE A 31 -14.84 -3.05 1.56
C PHE A 31 -14.07 -4.29 1.09
N THR A 32 -13.24 -4.13 0.05
CA THR A 32 -12.38 -5.20 -0.47
C THR A 32 -11.39 -5.68 0.59
N ASP A 33 -10.76 -4.74 1.32
CA ASP A 33 -9.86 -5.05 2.43
C ASP A 33 -10.55 -5.86 3.52
N HIS A 34 -11.77 -5.47 3.89
CA HIS A 34 -12.54 -6.17 4.92
C HIS A 34 -12.87 -7.61 4.50
N ILE A 35 -13.33 -7.80 3.26
CA ILE A 35 -13.62 -9.14 2.73
C ILE A 35 -12.35 -9.99 2.66
N MET A 36 -11.27 -9.47 2.07
CA MET A 36 -10.03 -10.22 1.93
C MET A 36 -9.39 -10.54 3.29
N GLY A 37 -9.50 -9.65 4.27
CA GLY A 37 -9.10 -9.92 5.66
C GLY A 37 -9.86 -11.12 6.25
N GLY A 38 -11.19 -11.10 6.20
CA GLY A 38 -12.01 -12.20 6.71
C GLY A 38 -11.80 -13.52 5.96
N LEU A 39 -11.56 -13.47 4.64
CA LEU A 39 -11.25 -14.66 3.84
C LEU A 39 -9.86 -15.23 4.16
N ALA A 40 -8.88 -14.38 4.47
CA ALA A 40 -7.52 -14.81 4.79
C ALA A 40 -7.43 -15.57 6.12
N GLU A 41 -8.33 -15.29 7.07
CA GLU A 41 -8.47 -15.99 8.35
C GLU A 41 -9.11 -17.38 8.22
N GLY A 42 -9.86 -17.60 7.14
CA GLY A 42 -10.52 -18.87 6.87
C GLY A 42 -9.60 -19.96 6.31
N LYS A 43 -10.13 -21.19 6.20
CA LYS A 43 -9.52 -22.29 5.43
C LYS A 43 -10.47 -22.66 4.30
N GLY A 44 -10.10 -22.37 3.06
CA GLY A 44 -10.91 -22.64 1.86
C GLY A 44 -10.19 -22.21 0.58
N GLY A 45 -10.77 -22.50 -0.59
CA GLY A 45 -10.12 -22.23 -1.90
C GLY A 45 -9.76 -20.76 -2.15
N MET A 46 -10.48 -19.83 -1.51
CA MET A 46 -10.21 -18.39 -1.58
C MET A 46 -9.22 -17.88 -0.52
N ALA A 47 -8.94 -18.67 0.52
CA ALA A 47 -8.14 -18.22 1.66
C ALA A 47 -6.68 -17.99 1.28
N THR A 48 -6.10 -18.86 0.44
CA THR A 48 -4.70 -18.72 -0.01
C THR A 48 -4.48 -17.42 -0.78
N GLU A 49 -5.42 -17.04 -1.65
CA GLU A 49 -5.29 -15.84 -2.46
C GLU A 49 -5.56 -14.58 -1.63
N ALA A 50 -6.55 -14.64 -0.75
CA ALA A 50 -6.80 -13.60 0.24
C ALA A 50 -5.58 -13.37 1.15
N GLN A 51 -4.88 -14.43 1.58
CA GLN A 51 -3.64 -14.31 2.35
C GLN A 51 -2.52 -13.61 1.57
N LYS A 52 -2.36 -13.93 0.27
CA LYS A 52 -1.39 -13.23 -0.58
C LYS A 52 -1.75 -11.75 -0.73
N TYR A 53 -3.03 -11.46 -0.93
CA TYR A 53 -3.54 -10.08 -1.02
C TYR A 53 -3.21 -9.29 0.25
N VAL A 54 -3.56 -9.82 1.42
CA VAL A 54 -3.29 -9.18 2.72
C VAL A 54 -1.78 -9.00 2.94
N LYS A 55 -0.95 -10.01 2.67
CA LYS A 55 0.51 -9.89 2.78
C LYS A 55 1.07 -8.81 1.84
N GLY A 56 0.59 -8.74 0.61
CA GLY A 56 0.98 -7.69 -0.34
C GLY A 56 0.65 -6.30 0.19
N ARG A 57 -0.58 -6.12 0.71
CA ARG A 57 -1.03 -4.85 1.31
C ARG A 57 -0.25 -4.48 2.57
N GLU A 58 0.16 -5.44 3.39
CA GLU A 58 1.02 -5.17 4.55
C GLU A 58 2.42 -4.69 4.14
N ILE A 59 2.99 -5.29 3.09
CA ILE A 59 4.28 -4.85 2.54
C ILE A 59 4.14 -3.42 2.01
N GLU A 60 3.10 -3.14 1.22
CA GLU A 60 2.84 -1.81 0.68
C GLU A 60 2.67 -0.77 1.80
N LYS A 61 1.91 -1.09 2.85
CA LYS A 61 1.76 -0.20 4.02
C LYS A 61 3.10 0.03 4.72
N LYS A 62 3.93 -1.01 4.86
CA LYS A 62 5.29 -0.87 5.44
C LYS A 62 6.21 -0.02 4.57
N GLU A 63 6.13 -0.16 3.25
CA GLU A 63 6.90 0.64 2.31
C GLU A 63 6.43 2.09 2.26
N ALA A 64 5.11 2.34 2.30
CA ALA A 64 4.53 3.67 2.37
C ALA A 64 4.82 4.36 3.72
N SER A 65 4.89 3.60 4.81
CA SER A 65 5.24 4.09 6.14
C SER A 65 6.75 4.14 6.39
N ARG A 66 7.58 3.78 5.40
CA ARG A 66 9.02 3.74 5.54
C ARG A 66 9.57 5.16 5.69
N GLY A 67 10.35 5.39 6.75
CA GLY A 67 11.08 6.63 6.92
C GLY A 67 12.21 6.81 5.92
N GLN A 68 12.98 7.89 6.07
CA GLN A 68 14.19 8.11 5.28
C GLN A 68 15.18 6.96 5.49
N ARG A 69 15.74 6.44 4.39
CA ARG A 69 16.84 5.48 4.47
C ARG A 69 18.04 6.14 5.13
N ARG A 70 18.65 5.41 6.05
CA ARG A 70 19.86 5.84 6.76
C ARG A 70 21.04 5.01 6.30
N THR A 71 22.25 5.53 6.50
CA THR A 71 23.49 4.80 6.27
C THR A 71 23.74 3.80 7.39
N VAL A 72 24.57 2.78 7.11
CA VAL A 72 25.01 1.83 8.14
C VAL A 72 25.73 2.56 9.27
N ALA A 73 26.53 3.59 8.96
CA ALA A 73 27.24 4.39 9.95
C ALA A 73 26.30 5.11 10.94
N GLU A 74 25.14 5.58 10.48
CA GLU A 74 24.14 6.21 11.33
C GLU A 74 23.46 5.20 12.26
N CYS A 75 23.25 3.97 11.78
CA CYS A 75 22.53 2.92 12.50
C CYS A 75 23.42 1.93 13.25
N ILE A 76 24.73 1.90 13.09
CA ILE A 76 25.56 0.85 13.71
C ILE A 76 25.48 0.91 15.25
N LYS A 77 25.43 -0.27 15.89
CA LYS A 77 25.43 -0.39 17.35
C LYS A 77 26.85 -0.21 17.91
N PRO A 78 27.00 0.22 19.18
CA PRO A 78 28.30 0.22 19.85
C PRO A 78 28.99 -1.15 19.74
N GLY A 79 30.31 -1.17 19.54
CA GLY A 79 31.06 -2.40 19.30
C GLY A 79 30.94 -2.95 17.87
N ASN A 80 30.45 -2.15 16.92
CA ASN A 80 30.30 -2.51 15.51
C ASN A 80 29.38 -3.71 15.25
N VAL A 81 28.39 -3.92 16.11
CA VAL A 81 27.42 -5.02 15.94
C VAL A 81 26.41 -4.64 14.86
N ILE A 82 26.24 -5.53 13.88
CA ILE A 82 25.23 -5.43 12.83
C ILE A 82 24.26 -6.59 13.00
N ASP A 83 23.02 -6.27 13.33
CA ASP A 83 21.92 -7.21 13.48
C ASP A 83 20.68 -6.72 12.71
N ASP A 84 19.56 -7.43 12.87
CA ASP A 84 18.32 -7.10 12.17
C ASP A 84 17.80 -5.70 12.54
N ASP A 85 18.06 -5.20 13.75
CA ASP A 85 17.67 -3.84 14.13
C ASP A 85 18.44 -2.79 13.30
N VAL A 86 19.74 -3.02 13.08
CA VAL A 86 20.56 -2.15 12.23
C VAL A 86 20.04 -2.18 10.80
N ASN A 87 19.70 -3.37 10.27
CA ASN A 87 19.12 -3.51 8.95
C ASN A 87 17.78 -2.79 8.81
N GLU A 88 16.90 -2.89 9.81
CA GLU A 88 15.62 -2.20 9.85
C GLU A 88 15.79 -0.68 9.98
N CYS A 89 16.77 -0.22 10.76
CA CYS A 89 17.10 1.21 10.89
C CYS A 89 17.60 1.81 9.58
N VAL A 90 18.51 1.10 8.88
CA VAL A 90 19.05 1.50 7.57
C VAL A 90 17.93 1.57 6.53
N ARG A 91 17.05 0.57 6.53
CA ARG A 91 15.88 0.55 5.64
C ARG A 91 14.86 1.62 5.98
N GLY A 92 14.93 2.26 7.15
CA GLY A 92 13.96 3.27 7.58
C GLY A 92 12.68 2.67 8.16
N TYR A 93 12.69 1.38 8.51
CA TYR A 93 11.56 0.71 9.18
C TYR A 93 11.59 0.89 10.70
N LYS A 94 12.77 1.16 11.28
CA LYS A 94 12.95 1.35 12.72
C LYS A 94 13.67 2.66 13.04
N ALA A 95 13.33 3.31 14.14
CA ALA A 95 14.10 4.41 14.69
C ALA A 95 15.31 3.88 15.47
N LYS A 96 16.42 4.60 15.46
CA LYS A 96 17.59 4.25 16.29
C LYS A 96 17.27 4.51 17.76
N THR A 97 17.48 3.52 18.61
CA THR A 97 17.24 3.61 20.06
C THR A 97 18.41 3.11 20.91
N TRP A 98 19.59 2.97 20.30
CA TRP A 98 20.82 2.46 20.91
C TRP A 98 21.99 3.41 20.71
#